data_AF-A0A2E4ITB9-F1
#
_entry.id   AF-A0A2E4ITB9-F1
#
_cell.length_a   1.000
_cell.length_b   1.000
_cell.length_c   1.000
_cell.angle_alpha   90.00
_cell.angle_beta   90.00
_cell.angle_gamma   90.00
#
_symmetry.space_group_name_H-M   'P 1'
#
loop_
_entity.id
_entity.type
_entity.pdbx_description
1 polymer ?
#
loop_
_entity_poly.entity_id
_entity_poly.type
_entity_poly.pdbx_seq_one_letter_code
_entity_poly.pdbx_strand_id
1 'polypeptide(L)'
;MASLVMAQHPYESIWSGLVDEYTHVKKSKGVAYVYVDYASLVKTQNFRLLGRILPKIDPDTLTKDAYLSYLINYYNIKVVESVYLKDSVDMAFFADIKTSLADLDVRTLFCLSADDIYFPNLIAYSSIDLSDQLDKQVNDTLAKLFRYDKGVGIIYVHDWFDQQPFTAEFKQSLILQGFPKYHTKKLTIHSSHFGSVSNAIEK
;
A
#
# COMPACT_ATOMS: atom_id res chain seq x y z
N MET A 1 -28.57 23.97 6.47
CA MET A 1 -27.15 23.76 6.15
C MET A 1 -26.95 22.28 5.92
N ALA A 2 -26.95 21.85 4.65
CA ALA A 2 -26.65 20.47 4.31
C ALA A 2 -25.15 20.26 4.52
N SER A 3 -24.78 19.48 5.52
CA SER A 3 -23.47 18.85 5.56
C SER A 3 -23.37 18.04 4.26
N LEU A 4 -22.52 18.48 3.32
CA LEU A 4 -22.12 17.63 2.22
C LEU A 4 -21.41 16.45 2.86
N VAL A 5 -22.13 15.35 3.05
CA VAL A 5 -21.51 14.03 3.12
C VAL A 5 -20.70 13.95 1.85
N MET A 6 -19.37 14.03 1.96
CA MET A 6 -18.47 13.84 0.83
C MET A 6 -18.82 12.46 0.26
N ALA A 7 -19.53 12.46 -0.87
CA ALA A 7 -20.01 11.22 -1.45
C ALA A 7 -18.78 10.44 -1.88
N GLN A 8 -18.57 9.29 -1.24
CA GLN A 8 -17.56 8.33 -1.66
C GLN A 8 -17.76 8.03 -3.14
N HIS A 9 -16.69 8.03 -3.94
CA HIS A 9 -16.84 7.74 -5.37
C HIS A 9 -17.32 6.29 -5.53
N PRO A 10 -18.30 5.99 -6.40
CA PRO A 10 -18.87 4.64 -6.52
C PRO A 10 -17.87 3.49 -6.73
N TYR A 11 -16.69 3.76 -7.28
CA TYR A 11 -15.66 2.73 -7.49
C TYR A 11 -15.11 2.21 -6.15
N GLU A 12 -14.99 3.07 -5.13
CA GLU A 12 -14.43 2.69 -3.84
C GLU A 12 -15.33 1.68 -3.13
N SER A 13 -16.65 1.91 -3.14
CA SER A 13 -17.60 0.96 -2.54
C SER A 13 -17.63 -0.37 -3.29
N ILE A 14 -17.54 -0.35 -4.63
CA ILE A 14 -17.46 -1.58 -5.44
C ILE A 14 -16.16 -2.33 -5.12
N TRP A 15 -15.03 -1.62 -5.05
CA TRP A 15 -13.73 -2.22 -4.76
C TRP A 15 -13.68 -2.79 -3.34
N SER A 16 -14.13 -2.04 -2.34
CA SER A 16 -14.25 -2.51 -0.95
C SER A 16 -15.08 -3.78 -0.85
N GLY A 17 -16.25 -3.81 -1.50
CA GLY A 17 -17.10 -5.01 -1.50
C GLY A 17 -16.40 -6.23 -2.11
N LEU A 18 -15.63 -6.05 -3.19
CA LEU A 18 -14.85 -7.14 -3.79
C LEU A 18 -13.69 -7.59 -2.91
N VAL A 19 -12.97 -6.66 -2.28
CA VAL A 19 -11.89 -7.01 -1.34
C VAL A 19 -12.46 -7.79 -0.17
N ASP A 20 -13.57 -7.35 0.42
CA ASP A 20 -14.20 -8.03 1.55
C ASP A 20 -14.71 -9.43 1.19
N GLU A 21 -15.33 -9.58 0.00
CA GLU A 21 -15.90 -10.85 -0.45
C GLU A 21 -14.83 -11.90 -0.78
N TYR A 22 -13.73 -11.48 -1.41
CA TYR A 22 -12.71 -12.39 -1.96
C TYR A 22 -11.41 -12.45 -1.15
N THR A 23 -11.31 -11.73 -0.02
CA THR A 23 -10.22 -11.91 0.95
C THR A 23 -10.55 -13.05 1.90
N HIS A 24 -9.66 -14.04 1.97
CA HIS A 24 -9.84 -15.26 2.76
C HIS A 24 -8.70 -15.45 3.75
N VAL A 25 -9.03 -16.10 4.88
CA VAL A 25 -8.04 -16.49 5.90
C VAL A 25 -7.87 -18.01 5.86
N LYS A 26 -6.67 -18.47 5.59
CA LYS A 26 -6.28 -19.89 5.64
C LYS A 26 -5.31 -20.14 6.79
N LYS A 27 -5.60 -21.09 7.65
CA LYS A 27 -4.67 -21.52 8.71
C LYS A 27 -3.82 -22.69 8.23
N SER A 28 -2.50 -22.60 8.40
CA SER A 28 -1.55 -23.68 8.12
C SER A 28 -0.44 -23.68 9.17
N LYS A 29 -0.15 -24.86 9.75
CA LYS A 29 0.89 -25.04 10.79
C LYS A 29 0.81 -24.03 11.96
N GLY A 30 -0.41 -23.67 12.37
CA GLY A 30 -0.64 -22.71 13.47
C GLY A 30 -0.51 -21.23 13.08
N VAL A 31 -0.17 -20.93 11.82
CA VAL A 31 -0.08 -19.56 11.29
C VAL A 31 -1.30 -19.27 10.40
N ALA A 32 -1.92 -18.11 10.59
CA ALA A 32 -3.00 -17.62 9.72
C ALA A 32 -2.42 -16.83 8.55
N TYR A 33 -2.81 -17.20 7.33
CA TYR A 33 -2.43 -16.55 6.09
C TYR A 33 -3.67 -15.88 5.49
N VAL A 34 -3.59 -14.58 5.26
CA VAL A 34 -4.63 -13.81 4.57
C VAL A 34 -4.23 -13.69 3.10
N TYR A 35 -5.14 -14.01 2.20
CA TYR A 35 -4.92 -13.95 0.75
C TYR A 35 -6.21 -13.55 0.03
N VAL A 36 -6.10 -13.07 -1.20
CA VAL A 36 -7.26 -12.79 -2.06
C VAL A 36 -7.40 -13.87 -3.13
N ASP A 37 -8.62 -14.38 -3.33
CA ASP A 37 -8.94 -15.24 -4.47
C ASP A 37 -9.12 -14.40 -5.75
N TYR A 38 -7.99 -14.01 -6.35
CA TYR A 38 -7.97 -13.26 -7.61
C TYR A 38 -8.74 -14.00 -8.72
N ALA A 39 -8.75 -15.34 -8.69
CA ALA A 39 -9.31 -16.15 -9.76
C ALA A 39 -10.82 -16.05 -9.86
N SER A 40 -11.47 -15.95 -8.71
CA SER A 40 -12.91 -15.73 -8.60
C SER A 40 -13.24 -14.25 -8.78
N LEU A 41 -12.47 -13.36 -8.13
CA LEU A 41 -12.67 -11.92 -8.14
C LEU A 41 -12.74 -11.33 -9.57
N VAL A 42 -11.78 -11.66 -10.44
CA VAL A 42 -11.74 -11.05 -11.80
C VAL A 42 -12.89 -11.48 -12.72
N LYS A 43 -13.60 -12.56 -12.38
CA LYS A 43 -14.71 -13.08 -13.17
C LYS A 43 -16.03 -12.36 -12.87
N THR A 44 -16.08 -11.61 -11.77
CA THR A 44 -17.29 -10.92 -11.33
C THR A 44 -17.68 -9.78 -12.27
N GLN A 45 -18.97 -9.47 -12.34
CA GLN A 45 -19.46 -8.31 -13.08
C GLN A 45 -18.95 -6.99 -12.48
N ASN A 46 -18.82 -6.94 -11.16
CA ASN A 46 -18.32 -5.78 -10.42
C ASN A 46 -16.86 -5.47 -10.77
N PHE A 47 -15.98 -6.48 -10.88
CA PHE A 47 -14.60 -6.24 -11.28
C PHE A 47 -14.51 -5.72 -12.72
N ARG A 48 -15.31 -6.29 -13.64
CA ARG A 48 -15.40 -5.78 -15.02
C ARG A 48 -15.96 -4.36 -15.09
N LEU A 49 -16.85 -3.99 -14.18
CA LEU A 49 -17.37 -2.64 -14.06
C LEU A 49 -16.27 -1.67 -13.61
N LEU A 50 -15.45 -2.04 -12.62
CA LEU A 50 -14.28 -1.27 -12.19
C LEU A 50 -13.35 -0.94 -13.37
N GLY A 51 -12.99 -1.96 -14.18
CA GLY A 51 -12.16 -1.77 -15.37
C GLY A 51 -12.74 -0.83 -16.43
N ARG A 52 -14.05 -0.58 -16.42
CA ARG A 52 -14.73 0.36 -17.32
C ARG A 52 -14.84 1.78 -16.77
N ILE A 53 -14.96 1.93 -15.44
CA ILE A 53 -15.19 3.23 -14.81
C ILE A 53 -13.88 3.92 -14.45
N LEU A 54 -12.87 3.20 -13.95
CA LEU A 54 -11.61 3.79 -13.47
C LEU A 54 -10.91 4.62 -14.56
N PRO A 55 -10.75 4.16 -15.81
CA PRO A 55 -10.07 4.95 -16.84
C PRO A 55 -10.83 6.21 -17.27
N LYS A 56 -12.08 6.40 -16.82
CA LYS A 56 -12.95 7.53 -17.19
C LYS A 56 -13.05 8.58 -16.09
N ILE A 57 -12.43 8.34 -14.94
CA ILE A 57 -12.40 9.31 -13.84
C ILE A 57 -11.44 10.42 -14.23
N ASP A 58 -11.93 11.66 -14.23
CA ASP A 58 -11.13 12.85 -14.49
C ASP A 58 -10.40 13.28 -13.20
N PRO A 59 -9.06 13.20 -13.14
CA PRO A 59 -8.29 13.57 -11.94
C PRO A 59 -8.54 15.00 -11.47
N ASP A 60 -8.79 15.93 -12.40
CA ASP A 60 -8.94 17.36 -12.10
C ASP A 60 -10.25 17.66 -11.33
N THR A 61 -11.16 16.69 -11.30
CA THR A 61 -12.45 16.81 -10.58
C THR A 61 -12.38 16.31 -9.14
N LEU A 62 -11.26 15.70 -8.73
CA LEU A 62 -11.11 15.05 -7.42
C LEU A 62 -10.43 15.98 -6.40
N THR A 63 -10.82 15.85 -5.13
CA THR A 63 -10.01 16.40 -4.03
C THR A 63 -8.69 15.64 -3.92
N LYS A 64 -7.69 16.20 -3.22
CA LYS A 64 -6.40 15.53 -3.00
C LYS A 64 -6.58 14.10 -2.46
N ASP A 65 -7.38 13.93 -1.41
CA ASP A 65 -7.58 12.63 -0.79
C ASP A 65 -8.35 11.66 -1.69
N ALA A 66 -9.33 12.14 -2.45
CA ALA A 66 -10.03 11.33 -3.45
C ALA A 66 -9.10 10.90 -4.59
N TYR A 67 -8.20 11.78 -5.03
CA TYR A 67 -7.23 11.47 -6.07
C TYR A 67 -6.17 10.46 -5.59
N LEU A 68 -5.66 10.62 -4.37
CA LEU A 68 -4.73 9.66 -3.75
C LEU A 68 -5.38 8.28 -3.55
N SER A 69 -6.60 8.25 -3.01
CA SER A 69 -7.40 7.01 -2.88
C SER A 69 -7.58 6.33 -4.25
N TYR A 70 -7.90 7.11 -5.27
CA TYR A 70 -8.05 6.62 -6.64
C TYR A 70 -6.76 5.99 -7.18
N LEU A 71 -5.62 6.68 -7.07
CA LEU A 71 -4.34 6.17 -7.56
C LEU A 71 -3.94 4.86 -6.85
N ILE A 72 -4.08 4.78 -5.52
CA ILE A 72 -3.76 3.58 -4.73
C ILE A 72 -4.67 2.41 -5.15
N ASN A 73 -5.98 2.63 -5.18
CA ASN A 73 -6.94 1.58 -5.52
C ASN A 73 -6.79 1.16 -6.99
N TYR A 74 -6.55 2.09 -7.91
CA TYR A 74 -6.36 1.78 -9.32
C TYR A 74 -5.10 0.95 -9.55
N TYR A 75 -4.00 1.27 -8.87
CA TYR A 75 -2.79 0.44 -8.84
C TYR A 75 -3.10 -0.99 -8.40
N ASN A 76 -3.76 -1.17 -7.25
CA ASN A 76 -4.06 -2.49 -6.70
C ASN A 76 -4.97 -3.31 -7.63
N ILE A 77 -5.97 -2.69 -8.24
CA ILE A 77 -6.88 -3.33 -9.20
C ILE A 77 -6.11 -3.76 -10.46
N LYS A 78 -5.21 -2.90 -10.98
CA LYS A 78 -4.38 -3.20 -12.16
C LYS A 78 -3.35 -4.29 -11.90
N VAL A 79 -2.81 -4.37 -10.69
CA VAL A 79 -2.00 -5.50 -10.25
C VAL A 79 -2.81 -6.80 -10.34
N VAL A 80 -4.00 -6.85 -9.72
CA VAL A 80 -4.87 -8.04 -9.74
C VAL A 80 -5.19 -8.47 -11.18
N GLU A 81 -5.52 -7.49 -12.03
CA GLU A 81 -5.76 -7.71 -13.46
C GLU A 81 -4.54 -8.35 -14.15
N SER A 82 -3.35 -7.76 -13.98
CA SER A 82 -2.12 -8.20 -14.64
C SER A 82 -1.69 -9.61 -14.21
N VAL A 83 -1.74 -9.90 -12.91
CA VAL A 83 -1.32 -11.19 -12.34
C VAL A 83 -2.20 -12.33 -12.85
N TYR A 84 -3.52 -12.12 -12.90
CA TYR A 84 -4.45 -13.19 -13.15
C TYR A 84 -4.89 -13.30 -14.62
N LEU A 85 -5.10 -12.18 -15.32
CA LEU A 85 -5.43 -12.20 -16.74
C LEU A 85 -4.22 -12.54 -17.62
N LYS A 86 -3.01 -12.57 -17.04
CA LYS A 86 -1.73 -12.80 -17.74
C LYS A 86 -1.50 -11.81 -18.88
N ASP A 87 -2.10 -10.63 -18.77
CA ASP A 87 -1.80 -9.52 -19.66
C ASP A 87 -0.36 -9.07 -19.43
N SER A 88 0.27 -8.49 -20.45
CA SER A 88 1.59 -7.89 -20.30
C SER A 88 1.55 -6.84 -19.20
N VAL A 89 2.37 -7.01 -18.15
CA VAL A 89 2.52 -6.05 -17.06
C VAL A 89 2.96 -4.71 -17.67
N ASP A 90 2.10 -3.70 -17.55
CA ASP A 90 2.41 -2.33 -18.00
C ASP A 90 3.32 -1.65 -16.97
N MET A 91 4.61 -1.95 -17.05
CA MET A 91 5.63 -1.40 -16.14
C MET A 91 5.71 0.12 -16.20
N ALA A 92 5.37 0.74 -17.33
CA ALA A 92 5.34 2.20 -17.46
C ALA A 92 4.20 2.79 -16.63
N PHE A 93 2.99 2.25 -16.75
CA PHE A 93 1.85 2.64 -15.93
C PHE A 93 2.14 2.53 -14.42
N PHE A 94 2.73 1.42 -13.98
CA PHE A 94 3.06 1.23 -12.56
C PHE A 94 4.13 2.20 -12.07
N ALA A 95 5.13 2.51 -12.89
CA ALA A 95 6.15 3.50 -12.57
C ALA A 95 5.55 4.91 -12.45
N ASP A 96 4.71 5.31 -13.40
CA ASP A 96 4.07 6.64 -13.43
C ASP A 96 3.16 6.87 -12.21
N ILE A 97 2.37 5.86 -11.81
CA ILE A 97 1.57 5.94 -10.59
C ILE A 97 2.47 6.05 -9.35
N LYS A 98 3.53 5.23 -9.25
CA LYS A 98 4.45 5.29 -8.11
C LYS A 98 5.07 6.67 -7.96
N THR A 99 5.51 7.29 -9.06
CA THR A 99 6.02 8.67 -9.06
C THR A 99 4.95 9.66 -8.62
N SER A 100 3.75 9.59 -9.21
CA SER A 100 2.64 10.50 -8.87
C SER A 100 2.27 10.44 -7.39
N LEU A 101 2.24 9.23 -6.82
CA LEU A 101 1.97 9.00 -5.41
C LEU A 101 3.05 9.56 -4.50
N ALA A 102 4.33 9.33 -4.84
CA ALA A 102 5.46 9.86 -4.09
C ALA A 102 5.46 11.40 -4.05
N ASP A 103 5.12 12.05 -5.16
CA ASP A 103 5.09 13.51 -5.28
C ASP A 103 3.94 14.14 -4.48
N LEU A 104 2.79 13.47 -4.40
CA LEU A 104 1.59 13.98 -3.71
C LEU A 104 1.60 13.72 -2.21
N ASP A 105 1.98 12.50 -1.79
CA ASP A 105 2.15 12.09 -0.40
C ASP A 105 2.98 10.80 -0.32
N VAL A 106 4.24 10.95 0.10
CA VAL A 106 5.21 9.85 0.21
C VAL A 106 4.77 8.68 1.11
N ARG A 107 3.82 8.89 2.04
CA ARG A 107 3.25 7.81 2.88
C ARG A 107 2.49 6.78 2.05
N THR A 108 1.93 7.18 0.90
CA THR A 108 1.12 6.31 0.04
C THR A 108 1.90 5.18 -0.62
N LEU A 109 3.23 5.27 -0.68
CA LEU A 109 4.09 4.17 -1.14
C LEU A 109 3.99 2.93 -0.23
N PHE A 110 3.66 3.11 1.05
CA PHE A 110 3.37 1.99 1.97
C PHE A 110 2.08 1.26 1.61
N CYS A 111 1.23 1.85 0.78
CA CYS A 111 -0.05 1.27 0.37
C CYS A 111 0.05 0.46 -0.91
N LEU A 112 1.20 0.49 -1.59
CA LEU A 112 1.44 -0.25 -2.82
C LEU A 112 1.95 -1.64 -2.51
N SER A 113 1.91 -2.51 -3.52
CA SER A 113 2.73 -3.72 -3.46
C SER A 113 4.18 -3.29 -3.23
N ALA A 114 4.92 -4.07 -2.46
CA ALA A 114 6.37 -3.87 -2.30
C ALA A 114 7.09 -3.99 -3.67
N ASP A 115 8.36 -4.38 -3.69
CA ASP A 115 9.06 -4.56 -4.99
C ASP A 115 8.45 -5.68 -5.85
N ASP A 116 7.61 -6.52 -5.24
CA ASP A 116 6.89 -7.59 -5.90
C ASP A 116 5.46 -7.16 -6.29
N ILE A 117 5.30 -6.83 -7.59
CA ILE A 117 4.02 -6.50 -8.20
C ILE A 117 2.98 -7.64 -8.12
N TYR A 118 3.35 -8.86 -7.75
CA TYR A 118 2.41 -9.98 -7.63
C TYR A 118 1.60 -9.97 -6.33
N PHE A 119 1.87 -9.02 -5.42
CA PHE A 119 1.21 -8.91 -4.11
C PHE A 119 0.54 -7.53 -3.92
N PRO A 120 -0.67 -7.32 -4.47
CA PRO A 120 -1.43 -6.09 -4.23
C PRO A 120 -1.72 -5.93 -2.74
N ASN A 121 -2.01 -4.69 -2.33
CA ASN A 121 -2.51 -4.45 -0.98
C ASN A 121 -3.93 -5.04 -0.84
N LEU A 122 -4.21 -5.63 0.32
CA LEU A 122 -5.49 -6.25 0.64
C LEU A 122 -6.47 -5.26 1.30
N ILE A 123 -6.16 -3.97 1.23
CA ILE A 123 -6.97 -2.89 1.80
C ILE A 123 -7.56 -2.08 0.64
N ALA A 124 -8.88 -1.93 0.64
CA ALA A 124 -9.56 -0.94 -0.18
C ALA A 124 -9.52 0.41 0.56
N TYR A 125 -8.72 1.34 0.06
CA TYR A 125 -8.60 2.65 0.68
C TYR A 125 -9.84 3.49 0.38
N SER A 126 -10.26 4.29 1.34
CA SER A 126 -11.41 5.18 1.19
C SER A 126 -10.97 6.62 1.32
N SER A 127 -11.51 7.50 0.47
CA SER A 127 -11.13 8.92 0.50
C SER A 127 -11.57 9.63 1.79
N ILE A 128 -12.56 9.10 2.52
CA ILE A 128 -13.15 9.74 3.71
C ILE A 128 -12.20 9.64 4.91
N ASP A 129 -11.46 8.55 5.02
CA ASP A 129 -10.60 8.21 6.15
C ASP A 129 -9.15 7.95 5.71
N LEU A 130 -8.78 8.39 4.50
CA LEU A 130 -7.49 8.08 3.89
C LEU A 130 -6.32 8.43 4.81
N SER A 131 -6.29 9.64 5.39
CA SER A 131 -5.17 10.05 6.24
C SER A 131 -4.96 9.12 7.43
N ASP A 132 -6.05 8.72 8.10
CA ASP A 132 -5.98 7.80 9.25
C ASP A 132 -5.54 6.40 8.80
N GLN A 133 -6.02 5.95 7.63
CA GLN A 133 -5.59 4.69 7.02
C GLN A 133 -4.10 4.69 6.64
N LEU A 134 -3.57 5.80 6.13
CA LEU A 134 -2.16 5.97 5.79
C LEU A 134 -1.29 5.93 7.06
N ASP A 135 -1.65 6.69 8.09
CA ASP A 135 -0.88 6.72 9.34
C ASP A 135 -0.85 5.34 10.01
N LYS A 136 -1.99 4.64 10.00
CA LYS A 136 -2.04 3.27 10.47
C LYS A 136 -1.14 2.34 9.65
N GLN A 137 -1.20 2.41 8.31
CA GLN A 137 -0.38 1.56 7.43
C GLN A 137 1.12 1.78 7.65
N VAL A 138 1.54 3.04 7.78
CA VAL A 138 2.94 3.39 8.06
C VAL A 138 3.35 2.78 9.41
N ASN A 139 2.57 3.00 10.47
CA ASN A 139 2.87 2.48 11.81
C ASN A 139 2.95 0.95 11.85
N ASP A 140 2.00 0.27 11.23
CA ASP A 140 1.95 -1.20 11.17
C ASP A 140 3.17 -1.78 10.39
N THR A 141 3.67 -1.03 9.41
CA THR A 141 4.82 -1.45 8.59
C THR A 141 6.16 -1.13 9.26
N LEU A 142 6.27 -0.03 9.99
CA LEU A 142 7.53 0.43 10.59
C LEU A 142 8.22 -0.62 11.46
N ALA A 143 7.45 -1.38 12.25
CA ALA A 143 8.00 -2.44 13.10
C ALA A 143 8.67 -3.58 12.30
N LYS A 144 8.27 -3.78 11.04
CA LYS A 144 8.83 -4.80 10.14
C LYS A 144 10.08 -4.30 9.41
N LEU A 145 10.27 -2.98 9.32
CA LEU A 145 11.34 -2.36 8.55
C LEU A 145 12.67 -2.25 9.28
N PHE A 146 12.67 -2.36 10.61
CA PHE A 146 13.85 -2.06 11.40
C PHE A 146 14.19 -3.17 12.39
N ARG A 147 15.49 -3.45 12.53
CA ARG A 147 16.03 -4.28 13.61
C ARG A 147 17.18 -3.55 14.29
N TYR A 148 17.23 -3.63 15.62
CA TYR A 148 18.32 -3.04 16.39
C TYR A 148 19.18 -4.11 17.03
N ASP A 149 20.46 -4.12 16.69
CA ASP A 149 21.46 -4.96 17.33
C ASP A 149 22.12 -4.20 18.48
N LYS A 150 21.75 -4.60 19.70
CA LYS A 150 22.27 -4.01 20.95
C LYS A 150 23.76 -4.27 21.17
N GLY A 151 24.30 -5.37 20.63
CA GLY A 151 25.68 -5.78 20.87
C GLY A 151 26.69 -4.89 20.15
N VAL A 152 26.34 -4.44 18.94
CA VAL A 152 27.18 -3.59 18.08
C VAL A 152 26.66 -2.17 17.91
N GLY A 153 25.45 -1.87 18.39
CA GLY A 153 24.85 -0.54 18.31
C GLY A 153 24.43 -0.13 16.90
N ILE A 154 24.06 -1.10 16.06
CA ILE A 154 23.70 -0.90 14.65
C ILE A 154 22.18 -1.01 14.47
N ILE A 155 21.62 -0.14 13.64
CA ILE A 155 20.26 -0.28 13.12
C ILE A 155 20.35 -0.90 11.72
N TYR A 156 19.72 -2.07 11.58
CA TYR A 156 19.48 -2.68 10.28
C TYR A 156 18.13 -2.21 9.73
N VAL A 157 18.14 -1.77 8.49
CA VAL A 157 16.97 -1.33 7.74
C VAL A 157 16.71 -2.35 6.65
N HIS A 158 15.43 -2.71 6.46
CA HIS A 158 15.05 -3.68 5.46
C HIS A 158 15.32 -3.14 4.05
N ASP A 159 15.95 -3.94 3.17
CA ASP A 159 16.34 -3.51 1.80
C ASP A 159 15.21 -2.82 1.02
N TRP A 160 13.97 -3.31 1.14
CA TRP A 160 12.77 -2.67 0.59
C TRP A 160 12.70 -1.17 0.87
N PHE A 161 12.95 -0.75 2.11
CA PHE A 161 12.88 0.65 2.52
C PHE A 161 13.94 1.50 1.83
N ASP A 162 15.12 0.92 1.57
CA ASP A 162 16.18 1.61 0.86
C ASP A 162 15.90 1.70 -0.65
N GLN A 163 15.25 0.69 -1.21
CA GLN A 163 14.83 0.64 -2.61
C GLN A 163 13.65 1.56 -2.94
N GLN A 164 12.84 1.93 -1.93
CA GLN A 164 11.73 2.87 -2.16
C GLN A 164 12.25 4.28 -2.44
N PRO A 165 11.56 5.05 -3.33
CA PRO A 165 11.90 6.42 -3.68
C PRO A 165 11.47 7.42 -2.59
N PHE A 166 11.73 7.10 -1.31
CA PHE A 166 11.47 8.01 -0.19
C PHE A 166 12.46 9.17 -0.22
N THR A 167 11.99 10.36 0.14
CA THR A 167 12.86 11.51 0.40
C THR A 167 13.78 11.23 1.59
N ALA A 168 14.95 11.87 1.63
CA ALA A 168 15.89 11.70 2.73
C ALA A 168 15.29 12.13 4.08
N GLU A 169 14.53 13.23 4.09
CA GLU A 169 13.83 13.73 5.27
C GLU A 169 12.81 12.72 5.78
N PHE A 170 12.05 12.11 4.88
CA PHE A 170 11.04 11.12 5.26
C PHE A 170 11.68 9.82 5.77
N LYS A 171 12.76 9.35 5.13
CA LYS A 171 13.53 8.20 5.67
C LYS A 171 14.00 8.48 7.09
N GLN A 172 14.57 9.67 7.32
CA GLN A 172 15.05 10.07 8.63
C GLN A 172 13.93 10.17 9.67
N SER A 173 12.76 10.72 9.31
CA SER A 173 11.62 10.80 10.25
C SER A 173 11.12 9.42 10.66
N LEU A 174 11.07 8.46 9.74
CA LEU A 174 10.62 7.09 10.02
C LEU A 174 11.60 6.34 10.94
N ILE A 175 12.91 6.51 10.72
CA ILE A 175 13.94 5.94 11.60
C ILE A 175 13.81 6.50 13.02
N LEU A 176 13.64 7.82 13.14
CA LEU A 176 13.46 8.47 14.43
C LEU A 176 12.18 8.02 15.15
N GLN A 177 11.11 7.78 14.41
CA GLN A 177 9.86 7.24 14.95
C GLN A 177 10.03 5.81 15.49
N GLY A 178 10.77 4.95 14.79
CA GLY A 178 11.11 3.60 15.27
C GLY A 178 12.09 3.61 16.45
N PHE A 179 12.93 4.64 16.55
CA PHE A 179 14.03 4.73 17.51
C PHE A 179 14.09 6.09 18.23
N PRO A 180 13.04 6.50 18.97
CA PRO A 180 12.92 7.86 19.50
C PRO A 180 14.01 8.20 20.53
N LYS A 181 14.60 7.20 21.18
CA LYS A 181 15.68 7.38 22.17
C LYS A 181 17.03 7.73 21.56
N TYR A 182 17.16 7.66 20.23
CA TYR A 182 18.43 7.81 19.53
C TYR A 182 18.56 9.12 18.75
N HIS A 183 17.60 10.04 18.91
CA HIS A 183 17.63 11.41 18.35
C HIS A 183 18.94 12.18 18.60
N THR A 184 19.74 11.78 19.58
CA THR A 184 20.97 12.48 20.02
C THR A 184 22.27 11.71 19.79
N LYS A 185 22.23 10.48 19.25
CA LYS A 185 23.44 9.66 19.02
C LYS A 185 23.65 9.41 17.52
N LYS A 186 24.92 9.42 17.07
CA LYS A 186 25.26 8.97 15.71
C LYS A 186 24.90 7.49 15.59
N LEU A 187 23.85 7.19 14.83
CA LEU A 187 23.42 5.84 14.50
C LEU A 187 24.19 5.36 13.27
N THR A 188 24.74 4.15 13.33
CA THR A 188 25.22 3.46 12.12
C THR A 188 24.05 2.67 11.54
N ILE A 189 23.72 2.94 10.27
CA ILE A 189 22.58 2.36 9.56
C ILE A 189 23.11 1.44 8.46
N HIS A 190 22.58 0.21 8.38
CA HIS A 190 22.93 -0.76 7.35
C HIS A 190 21.68 -1.35 6.70
N SER A 191 21.68 -1.42 5.36
CA SER A 191 20.67 -2.17 4.61
C SER A 191 20.89 -3.67 4.78
N SER A 192 19.82 -4.42 5.03
CA SER A 192 19.84 -5.87 5.08
C SER A 192 18.47 -6.48 4.75
N HIS A 193 18.45 -7.59 4.02
CA HIS A 193 17.23 -8.36 3.83
C HIS A 193 16.89 -9.17 5.08
N PHE A 194 15.74 -8.90 5.69
CA PHE A 194 15.26 -9.69 6.82
C PHE A 194 13.75 -9.92 6.82
N GLY A 195 13.33 -11.04 6.23
CA GLY A 195 11.91 -11.41 6.18
C GLY A 195 11.17 -10.71 5.05
N SER A 196 9.85 -10.81 5.03
CA SER A 196 8.99 -10.15 4.04
C SER A 196 8.35 -8.90 4.61
N VAL A 197 8.54 -7.76 3.95
CA VAL A 197 7.71 -6.57 4.16
C VAL A 197 6.44 -6.78 3.36
N SER A 198 5.48 -7.50 3.95
CA SER A 198 4.17 -7.68 3.34
C SER A 198 3.15 -6.80 4.03
N ASN A 199 2.35 -6.12 3.21
CA ASN A 199 1.10 -5.47 3.60
C ASN A 199 -0.02 -6.49 3.88
N ALA A 200 0.23 -7.79 3.68
CA ALA A 200 -0.67 -8.83 4.15
C ALA A 200 -0.80 -8.76 5.67
N ILE A 201 -2.05 -8.85 6.13
CA ILE A 201 -2.37 -8.89 7.56
C ILE A 201 -1.98 -10.29 8.07
N GLU A 202 -0.85 -10.39 8.77
CA GLU A 202 -0.52 -11.57 9.57
C GLU A 202 -1.20 -11.43 10.94
N LYS A 203 -2.11 -12.35 11.28
CA LYS A 203 -2.77 -12.41 12.61
C LYS A 203 -2.21 -13.54 13.45
#